data_AF-A0A6I8V4J3-F1
#
_entry.id   AF-A0A6I8V4J3-F1
#
_cell.length_a   1.000
_cell.length_b   1.000
_cell.length_c   1.000
_cell.angle_alpha   90.00
_cell.angle_beta   90.00
_cell.angle_gamma   90.00
#
_symmetry.space_group_name_H-M   'P 1'
#
loop_
_entity.id
_entity.type
_entity.pdbx_description
1 polymer ?
#
loop_
_entity_poly.entity_id
_entity_poly.type
_entity_poly.pdbx_seq_one_letter_code
_entity_poly.pdbx_strand_id
1 'polypeptide(L)'
;MQDPRKNDLKKLTNAISFLQKRKESHEQELLFEENQLKRILAVQDAAHKKIEQMAKMQDLQWLLSQDRHELNKLMETLKTFLDMNQDMQDTGFYKAATIYIDEHCNESELKAPQLPQ
;
A
#
# COMPACT_ATOMS: atom_id res chain seq x y z
N MET A 1 -28.87 -15.91 -12.49
CA MET A 1 -28.32 -14.71 -11.81
C MET A 1 -26.88 -15.00 -11.43
N GLN A 2 -25.94 -14.08 -11.66
CA GLN A 2 -24.58 -14.21 -11.09
C GLN A 2 -24.65 -14.00 -9.58
N ASP A 3 -23.84 -14.75 -8.83
CA ASP A 3 -23.71 -14.56 -7.39
C ASP A 3 -23.16 -13.15 -7.10
N PRO A 4 -23.90 -12.28 -6.39
CA PRO A 4 -23.46 -10.92 -6.10
C PRO A 4 -22.15 -10.89 -5.31
N ARG A 5 -21.89 -11.91 -4.47
CA ARG A 5 -20.67 -12.03 -3.65
C ARG A 5 -19.42 -12.13 -4.50
N LYS A 6 -19.52 -12.74 -5.69
CA LYS A 6 -18.42 -12.79 -6.66
C LYS A 6 -18.05 -11.40 -7.17
N ASN A 7 -19.03 -10.54 -7.39
CA ASN A 7 -18.80 -9.18 -7.86
C ASN A 7 -18.17 -8.33 -6.75
N ASP A 8 -18.63 -8.48 -5.51
CA ASP A 8 -18.09 -7.76 -4.37
C ASP A 8 -16.64 -8.17 -4.07
N LEU A 9 -16.35 -9.47 -4.12
CA LEU A 9 -14.99 -9.97 -3.99
C LEU A 9 -14.07 -9.40 -5.08
N LYS A 10 -14.53 -9.37 -6.33
CA LYS A 10 -13.77 -8.78 -7.44
C LYS A 10 -13.50 -7.29 -7.24
N LYS A 11 -14.48 -6.53 -6.74
CA LYS A 11 -14.30 -5.10 -6.43
C LYS A 11 -13.25 -4.92 -5.34
N LEU A 12 -13.32 -5.70 -4.27
CA LEU A 12 -12.35 -5.67 -3.18
C LEU A 12 -10.94 -5.97 -3.67
N THR A 13 -10.74 -7.07 -4.40
CA THR A 13 -9.41 -7.44 -4.93
C THR A 13 -8.86 -6.40 -5.91
N ASN A 14 -9.71 -5.82 -6.75
CA ASN A 14 -9.30 -4.75 -7.66
C ASN A 14 -8.87 -3.48 -6.92
N ALA A 15 -9.59 -3.10 -5.86
CA ALA A 15 -9.26 -1.95 -5.04
C ALA A 15 -7.92 -2.15 -4.33
N ILE A 16 -7.68 -3.33 -3.76
CA ILE A 16 -6.40 -3.64 -3.11
C ILE A 16 -5.26 -3.60 -4.14
N SER A 17 -5.42 -4.23 -5.31
CA SER A 17 -4.40 -4.22 -6.36
C SER A 17 -4.07 -2.80 -6.86
N PHE A 18 -5.08 -1.94 -6.97
CA PHE A 18 -4.88 -0.54 -7.31
C PHE A 18 -4.06 0.20 -6.25
N LEU A 19 -4.42 0.03 -4.97
CA LEU A 19 -3.70 0.66 -3.86
C LEU A 19 -2.26 0.18 -3.74
N GLN A 20 -1.98 -1.11 -3.98
CA GLN A 20 -0.62 -1.64 -4.00
C GLN A 20 0.23 -0.94 -5.06
N LYS A 21 -0.27 -0.85 -6.30
CA LYS A 21 0.44 -0.15 -7.38
C LYS A 21 0.65 1.33 -7.07
N ARG A 22 -0.35 1.98 -6.46
CA ARG A 22 -0.24 3.39 -6.04
C ARG A 22 0.87 3.54 -4.98
N LYS A 23 0.86 2.68 -3.95
CA LYS A 23 1.89 2.65 -2.91
C LYS A 23 3.28 2.41 -3.51
N GLU A 24 3.44 1.42 -4.38
CA GLU A 24 4.71 1.13 -5.07
C GLU A 24 5.21 2.35 -5.86
N SER A 25 4.31 3.03 -6.58
CA SER A 25 4.64 4.26 -7.30
C SER A 25 5.16 5.36 -6.36
N HIS A 26 4.49 5.58 -5.22
CA HIS A 26 4.93 6.55 -4.23
C HIS A 26 6.25 6.13 -3.55
N GLU A 27 6.50 4.84 -3.34
CA GLU A 27 7.79 4.35 -2.79
C GLU A 27 8.94 4.60 -3.78
N GLN A 28 8.71 4.39 -5.08
CA GLN A 28 9.70 4.74 -6.11
C GLN A 28 9.95 6.24 -6.20
N GLU A 29 8.90 7.06 -6.09
CA GLU A 29 9.04 8.52 -6.08
C GLU A 29 9.83 8.98 -4.84
N LEU A 30 9.55 8.43 -3.66
CA LEU A 30 10.30 8.74 -2.44
C LEU A 30 11.79 8.42 -2.60
N LEU A 31 12.15 7.27 -3.16
CA LEU A 31 13.55 6.91 -3.43
C LEU A 31 14.22 7.88 -4.39
N PHE A 32 13.50 8.34 -5.42
CA PHE A 32 14.00 9.36 -6.33
C PHE A 32 14.25 10.69 -5.60
N GLU A 33 13.29 11.16 -4.81
CA GLU A 33 13.37 12.43 -4.07
C GLU A 33 14.43 12.39 -2.96
N GLU A 34 14.65 11.26 -2.31
CA GLU A 34 15.76 11.05 -1.37
C GLU A 34 17.13 11.23 -2.05
N ASN A 35 17.27 10.71 -3.28
CA ASN A 35 18.49 10.88 -4.06
C ASN A 35 18.66 12.33 -4.54
N GLN A 36 17.58 13.05 -4.85
CA GLN A 36 17.63 14.48 -5.14
C GLN A 36 18.03 15.28 -3.91
N LEU A 37 17.48 14.98 -2.73
CA LEU A 37 17.84 15.65 -1.48
C LEU A 37 19.35 15.51 -1.19
N LYS A 38 19.92 14.31 -1.34
CA LYS A 38 21.37 14.08 -1.19
C LYS A 38 22.20 15.01 -2.08
N ARG A 39 21.76 15.22 -3.33
CA ARG A 39 22.43 16.13 -4.29
C ARG A 39 22.31 17.59 -3.87
N ILE A 40 21.12 18.02 -3.44
CA ILE A 40 20.86 19.40 -3.01
C ILE A 40 21.62 19.72 -1.72
N LEU A 41 21.73 18.77 -0.79
CA LEU A 41 22.48 18.92 0.46
C LEU A 41 23.98 19.18 0.23
N ALA A 42 24.56 18.61 -0.84
CA ALA A 42 25.94 18.83 -1.22
C ALA A 42 26.23 20.26 -1.76
N VAL A 43 25.21 21.05 -2.06
CA VAL A 43 25.35 22.45 -2.49
C VAL A 43 25.28 23.37 -1.27
N GLN A 44 26.29 24.24 -1.10
CA GLN A 44 26.38 25.17 0.05
C GLN A 44 25.20 26.16 0.08
N ASP A 45 24.94 26.86 -1.03
CA ASP A 45 23.95 27.95 -1.09
C ASP A 45 22.63 27.54 -1.75
N ALA A 46 21.97 26.53 -1.19
CA ALA A 46 20.70 26.01 -1.71
C ALA A 46 19.60 25.89 -0.64
N ALA A 47 19.61 26.76 0.38
CA ALA A 47 18.72 26.66 1.54
C ALA A 47 17.22 26.57 1.17
N HIS A 48 16.74 27.43 0.26
CA HIS A 48 15.35 27.41 -0.18
C HIS A 48 14.98 26.08 -0.85
N LYS A 49 15.83 25.58 -1.76
CA LYS A 49 15.64 24.29 -2.43
C LYS A 49 15.67 23.12 -1.45
N LYS A 50 16.49 23.19 -0.40
CA LYS A 50 16.52 22.18 0.67
C LYS A 50 15.17 22.12 1.39
N ILE A 51 14.59 23.28 1.74
CA ILE A 51 13.30 23.37 2.42
C ILE A 51 12.18 22.81 1.53
N GLU A 52 12.12 23.23 0.26
CA GLU A 52 11.13 22.72 -0.70
C GLU A 52 11.23 21.20 -0.87
N GLN A 53 12.46 20.68 -0.99
CA GLN A 53 12.70 19.25 -1.13
C GLN A 53 12.26 18.46 0.12
N MET A 54 12.56 18.97 1.31
CA MET A 54 12.13 18.34 2.57
C MET A 54 10.60 18.34 2.70
N ALA A 55 9.93 19.43 2.33
CA ALA A 55 8.47 19.51 2.33
C ALA A 55 7.87 18.47 1.37
N LYS A 56 8.39 18.37 0.14
CA LYS A 56 7.96 17.36 -0.83
C LYS A 56 8.11 15.93 -0.30
N MET A 57 9.23 15.62 0.35
CA MET A 57 9.45 14.32 0.97
C MET A 57 8.46 14.04 2.11
N GLN A 58 8.16 15.04 2.93
CA GLN A 58 7.19 14.90 4.02
C GLN A 58 5.79 14.61 3.48
N ASP A 59 5.38 15.29 2.41
CA ASP A 59 4.09 15.06 1.74
C ASP A 59 4.02 13.63 1.16
N LEU A 60 5.08 13.15 0.50
CA LEU A 60 5.17 11.77 -0.02
C LEU A 60 5.10 10.73 1.09
N GLN A 61 5.79 10.95 2.21
CA GLN A 61 5.72 10.08 3.38
C GLN A 61 4.30 10.04 3.97
N TRP A 62 3.62 11.18 4.02
CA TRP A 62 2.23 11.23 4.45
C TRP A 62 1.31 10.45 3.51
N LEU A 63 1.44 10.61 2.18
CA LEU A 63 0.69 9.84 1.19
C LEU A 63 0.91 8.32 1.36
N LEU A 64 2.16 7.89 1.55
CA LEU A 64 2.50 6.50 1.81
C LEU A 64 1.86 5.97 3.10
N SER A 65 1.77 6.79 4.14
CA SER A 65 1.09 6.42 5.38
C SER A 65 -0.41 6.19 5.15
N GLN A 66 -1.04 7.03 4.32
CA GLN A 66 -2.45 6.89 3.95
C GLN A 66 -2.69 5.65 3.10
N ASP A 67 -1.83 5.39 2.11
CA ASP A 67 -1.90 4.18 1.28
C ASP A 67 -1.81 2.91 2.12
N ARG A 68 -0.86 2.87 3.07
CA ARG A 68 -0.70 1.72 3.99
C ARG A 68 -1.94 1.53 4.87
N HIS A 69 -2.48 2.61 5.41
CA HIS A 69 -3.69 2.56 6.23
C HIS A 69 -4.92 2.07 5.44
N GLU A 70 -5.12 2.61 4.25
CA GLU A 70 -6.23 2.22 3.37
C GLU A 70 -6.10 0.76 2.91
N LEU A 71 -4.87 0.34 2.57
CA LEU A 71 -4.58 -1.04 2.21
C LEU A 71 -4.91 -1.99 3.37
N ASN A 72 -4.46 -1.69 4.58
CA ASN A 72 -4.75 -2.50 5.77
C ASN A 72 -6.26 -2.66 6.01
N LYS A 73 -7.03 -1.57 5.90
CA LYS A 73 -8.49 -1.62 6.02
C LYS A 73 -9.16 -2.50 4.97
N LEU A 74 -8.72 -2.40 3.71
CA LEU A 74 -9.28 -3.25 2.66
C LEU A 74 -8.89 -4.72 2.84
N MET A 75 -7.69 -5.00 3.35
CA MET A 75 -7.27 -6.36 3.68
C MET A 75 -8.09 -6.94 4.84
N GLU A 76 -8.32 -6.18 5.91
CA GLU A 76 -9.21 -6.59 7.00
C GLU A 76 -10.65 -6.83 6.51
N THR A 77 -11.13 -5.97 5.62
CA THR A 77 -12.45 -6.12 4.98
C THR A 77 -12.51 -7.41 4.14
N LEU A 78 -11.46 -7.71 3.39
CA LEU A 78 -11.37 -8.93 2.58
C LEU A 78 -11.34 -10.18 3.47
N LYS A 79 -10.54 -10.18 4.54
CA LYS A 79 -10.50 -11.26 5.54
C LYS A 79 -11.89 -11.51 6.14
N THR A 80 -12.53 -10.44 6.63
CA THR A 80 -13.89 -10.50 7.19
C THR A 80 -14.89 -11.04 6.18
N PHE A 81 -14.80 -10.62 4.91
CA PHE A 81 -15.66 -11.13 3.85
C PHE A 81 -15.49 -12.64 3.65
N LEU A 82 -14.26 -13.14 3.62
CA LEU A 82 -13.97 -14.57 3.45
C LEU A 82 -14.41 -15.39 4.68
N ASP A 83 -14.27 -14.85 5.88
CA ASP A 83 -14.72 -15.48 7.13
C ASP A 83 -16.25 -15.58 7.21
N MET A 84 -16.97 -14.58 6.71
CA MET A 84 -18.44 -14.59 6.66
C MET A 84 -19.01 -15.49 5.55
N ASN A 85 -18.20 -15.85 4.55
CA ASN A 85 -18.64 -16.59 3.36
C ASN A 85 -17.83 -17.89 3.18
N GLN A 86 -17.63 -18.65 4.27
CA GLN A 86 -16.90 -19.92 4.23
C GLN A 86 -17.57 -20.99 3.35
N ASP A 87 -18.88 -20.88 3.10
CA ASP A 87 -19.60 -21.71 2.14
C ASP A 87 -19.05 -21.60 0.70
N MET A 88 -18.32 -20.53 0.40
CA MET A 88 -17.70 -20.29 -0.90
C MET A 88 -16.26 -20.82 -1.01
N GLN A 89 -15.72 -21.49 0.01
CA GLN A 89 -14.31 -21.93 0.07
C GLN A 89 -13.86 -22.74 -1.16
N ASP A 90 -14.74 -23.56 -1.73
CA ASP A 90 -14.41 -24.38 -2.89
C ASP A 90 -14.45 -23.65 -4.23
N THR A 91 -14.96 -22.42 -4.23
CA THR A 91 -15.05 -21.61 -5.44
C THR A 91 -13.68 -21.10 -5.85
N GLY A 92 -13.43 -21.07 -7.17
CA GLY A 92 -12.14 -20.60 -7.69
C GLY A 92 -11.81 -19.15 -7.31
N PHE A 93 -12.84 -18.29 -7.15
CA PHE A 93 -12.63 -16.90 -6.76
C PHE A 93 -12.31 -16.72 -5.27
N TYR A 94 -12.87 -17.56 -4.38
CA TYR A 94 -12.46 -17.58 -2.97
C TYR A 94 -11.00 -18.01 -2.83
N LYS A 95 -10.63 -19.12 -3.48
CA LYS A 95 -9.23 -19.63 -3.47
C LYS A 95 -8.24 -18.59 -3.99
N ALA A 96 -8.58 -17.89 -5.08
CA ALA A 96 -7.73 -16.82 -5.61
C ALA A 96 -7.57 -15.64 -4.61
N ALA A 97 -8.63 -15.25 -3.90
CA ALA A 97 -8.55 -14.20 -2.89
C ALA A 97 -7.75 -14.62 -1.65
N THR A 98 -7.85 -15.88 -1.21
CA THR A 98 -7.03 -16.42 -0.12
C THR A 98 -5.56 -16.44 -0.48
N ILE A 99 -5.19 -16.93 -1.67
CA ILE A 99 -3.80 -16.91 -2.16
C ILE A 99 -3.26 -15.48 -2.18
N TYR A 100 -4.07 -14.53 -2.68
CA TYR A 100 -3.71 -13.13 -2.73
C TYR A 100 -3.46 -12.52 -1.33
N ILE A 101 -4.23 -12.93 -0.30
CA ILE A 101 -3.94 -12.55 1.09
C ILE A 101 -2.61 -13.15 1.53
N ASP A 102 -2.36 -14.42 1.29
CA ASP A 102 -1.14 -15.07 1.76
C ASP A 102 0.12 -14.46 1.14
N GLU A 103 0.09 -14.12 -0.15
CA GLU A 103 1.21 -13.52 -0.89
C GLU A 103 1.48 -12.07 -0.47
N HIS A 104 0.44 -11.28 -0.17
CA HIS A 104 0.60 -9.83 0.00
C HIS A 104 0.38 -9.31 1.43
N CYS A 105 -0.20 -10.13 2.32
CA CYS A 105 -0.56 -9.71 3.67
C CYS A 105 0.45 -10.21 4.72
N ASN A 106 1.02 -11.40 4.55
CA ASN A 106 1.95 -11.99 5.52
C ASN A 106 3.37 -11.38 5.48
N GLU A 107 3.74 -10.70 4.38
CA GLU A 107 5.02 -9.97 4.32
C GLU A 107 4.98 -8.60 5.01
N SER A 108 3.79 -8.01 5.19
CA SER A 108 3.64 -6.64 5.71
C SER A 108 3.88 -6.52 7.23
N GLU A 109 3.85 -7.62 7.98
CA GLU A 109 4.14 -7.61 9.43
C GLU A 109 5.65 -7.62 9.76
N LEU A 110 6.54 -7.85 8.78
CA LEU A 110 7.98 -8.03 9.05
C LEU A 110 8.86 -6.78 8.90
N LYS A 111 8.33 -5.65 8.41
CA LYS A 111 9.15 -4.43 8.18
C LYS A 111 8.38 -3.13 8.44
N ALA A 112 7.85 -2.94 9.64
CA ALA A 112 7.69 -1.58 10.15
C ALA A 112 9.09 -1.05 10.48
N PRO A 113 9.59 0.05 9.86
CA PRO A 113 10.83 0.66 10.30
C PRO A 113 10.61 1.20 11.71
N GLN A 114 11.34 0.66 12.69
CA GLN A 114 11.42 1.29 14.00
C GLN A 114 12.07 2.66 13.82
N LEU A 115 11.32 3.72 14.10
CA LEU A 115 11.87 5.07 14.18
C LEU A 115 12.95 5.09 15.28
N PRO A 116 14.16 5.60 15.00
CA PRO A 116 15.16 5.79 16.05
C PRO A 116 14.63 6.79 17.08
N GLN A 117 14.72 6.41 18.36
CA GLN A 117 14.48 7.27 19.52
C GLN A 117 15.52 8.39 19.62
#